data_AF-A0AAE8VVX1-F1
#
_entry.id   AF-A0AAE8VVX1-F1
#
_cell.length_a   1.000
_cell.length_b   1.000
_cell.length_c   1.000
_cell.angle_alpha   90.00
_cell.angle_beta   90.00
_cell.angle_gamma   90.00
#
_symmetry.space_group_name_H-M   'P 1'
#
loop_
_entity.id
_entity.type
_entity.pdbx_description
1 polymer ?
#
loop_
_entity_poly.entity_id
_entity_poly.type
_entity_poly.pdbx_seq_one_letter_code
_entity_poly.pdbx_strand_id
1 'polypeptide(L)'
;MISAPSAALVYRWTDHTINPPGEARSILRRVLKELGLSDDVISDGVLAVSELVANAHEHACGPYEVHLRSVAGRYICEIHDGKPLLPTGLYLAAVASPEATASEAVSGLLTERGWGLHIVNELTQGQWGFQVTDWGTKAAWVVLAEASAARKPEAARRDGRAEEARRSDVLTKQSS
;
A
#
# COMPACT_ATOMS: atom_id res chain seq x y z
N MET A 1 -14.74 15.84 -20.09
CA MET A 1 -15.14 14.55 -19.48
C MET A 1 -13.94 14.03 -18.72
N ILE A 2 -13.93 14.17 -17.40
CA ILE A 2 -12.87 13.63 -16.55
C ILE A 2 -13.27 12.17 -16.32
N SER A 3 -12.53 11.22 -16.90
CA SER A 3 -12.73 9.80 -16.61
C SER A 3 -12.53 9.62 -15.11
N ALA A 4 -13.52 9.07 -14.40
CA ALA A 4 -13.32 8.65 -13.03
C ALA A 4 -12.11 7.68 -13.02
N PRO A 5 -11.17 7.81 -12.06
CA PRO A 5 -10.09 6.84 -11.95
C PRO A 5 -10.70 5.46 -11.69
N SER A 6 -10.62 4.56 -12.66
CA SER A 6 -11.17 3.21 -12.54
C SER A 6 -10.33 2.44 -11.53
N ALA A 7 -10.92 2.07 -10.40
CA ALA A 7 -10.34 1.11 -9.49
C ALA A 7 -10.52 -0.30 -10.08
N ALA A 8 -9.47 -1.13 -10.02
CA ALA A 8 -9.53 -2.52 -10.45
C ALA A 8 -9.70 -3.42 -9.23
N LEU A 9 -10.70 -4.31 -9.26
CA LEU A 9 -10.88 -5.34 -8.23
C LEU A 9 -9.70 -6.32 -8.28
N VAL A 10 -8.93 -6.39 -7.19
CA VAL A 10 -7.77 -7.28 -7.04
C VAL A 10 -8.19 -8.59 -6.38
N TYR A 11 -9.02 -8.51 -5.34
CA TYR A 11 -9.39 -9.67 -4.53
C TYR A 11 -10.76 -9.46 -3.89
N ARG A 12 -11.55 -10.53 -3.77
CA ARG A 12 -12.84 -10.54 -3.08
C ARG A 12 -12.90 -11.75 -2.17
N TRP A 13 -13.42 -11.57 -0.96
CA TRP A 13 -13.61 -12.66 -0.01
C TRP A 13 -14.89 -12.49 0.80
N THR A 14 -15.20 -13.50 1.62
CA THR A 14 -16.39 -13.54 2.48
C THR A 14 -16.01 -13.92 3.90
N ASP A 15 -16.97 -13.88 4.83
CA ASP A 15 -16.77 -14.30 6.22
C ASP A 15 -16.36 -15.78 6.38
N HIS A 16 -16.58 -16.60 5.34
CA HIS A 16 -16.22 -18.03 5.33
C HIS A 16 -14.85 -18.31 4.73
N THR A 17 -14.16 -17.29 4.19
CA THR A 17 -12.85 -17.47 3.59
C THR A 17 -11.80 -17.73 4.66
N ILE A 18 -11.03 -18.81 4.49
CA ILE A 18 -9.96 -19.18 5.43
C ILE A 18 -8.69 -18.40 5.07
N ASN A 19 -8.13 -17.68 6.04
CA ASN A 19 -6.91 -16.88 5.87
C ASN A 19 -6.95 -15.82 4.73
N PRO A 20 -7.90 -14.88 4.71
CA PRO A 20 -7.93 -13.80 3.71
C PRO A 20 -6.64 -12.97 3.61
N PRO A 21 -5.91 -12.65 4.71
CA PRO A 21 -4.64 -11.92 4.61
C PRO A 21 -3.59 -12.68 3.80
N GLY A 22 -3.50 -14.00 3.92
CA GLY A 22 -2.56 -14.82 3.15
C GLY A 22 -2.84 -14.77 1.64
N GLU A 23 -4.10 -14.89 1.25
CA GLU A 23 -4.53 -14.82 -0.15
C GLU A 23 -4.30 -13.40 -0.72
N ALA A 24 -4.69 -12.37 0.03
CA ALA A 24 -4.47 -10.97 -0.35
C ALA A 24 -2.99 -10.68 -0.59
N ARG A 25 -2.09 -11.15 0.29
CA ARG A 25 -0.64 -10.98 0.11
C ARG A 25 -0.12 -11.61 -1.19
N SER A 26 -0.64 -12.78 -1.52
CA SER A 26 -0.18 -13.55 -2.68
C SER A 26 -0.63 -12.89 -3.99
N ILE A 27 -1.91 -12.50 -4.06
CA ILE A 27 -2.50 -11.87 -5.24
C ILE A 27 -1.93 -10.46 -5.44
N LEU A 28 -1.89 -9.64 -4.38
CA LEU A 28 -1.40 -8.27 -4.46
C LEU A 28 0.09 -8.23 -4.87
N ARG A 29 0.93 -9.11 -4.30
CA ARG A 29 2.34 -9.20 -4.71
C ARG A 29 2.48 -9.46 -6.21
N ARG A 30 1.65 -10.34 -6.79
CA ARG A 30 1.67 -10.60 -8.23
C ARG A 30 1.29 -9.35 -9.02
N VAL A 31 0.18 -8.70 -8.66
CA VAL A 31 -0.30 -7.48 -9.35
C VAL A 31 0.74 -6.35 -9.27
N LEU A 32 1.35 -6.11 -8.11
CA LEU A 32 2.33 -5.03 -7.97
C LEU A 32 3.64 -5.32 -8.73
N LYS A 33 4.03 -6.60 -8.86
CA LYS A 33 5.15 -7.01 -9.73
C LYS A 33 4.85 -6.76 -11.21
N GLU A 34 3.63 -7.07 -11.65
CA GLU A 34 3.19 -6.80 -13.02
C GLU A 34 3.17 -5.30 -13.35
N LEU A 35 2.97 -4.45 -12.33
CA LEU A 35 3.08 -2.98 -12.43
C LEU A 35 4.52 -2.46 -12.39
N GLY A 36 5.53 -3.32 -12.19
CA GLY A 36 6.95 -2.95 -12.20
C GLY A 36 7.41 -2.20 -10.95
N LEU A 37 6.73 -2.35 -9.81
CA LEU A 37 7.18 -1.77 -8.54
C LEU A 37 8.42 -2.51 -8.01
N SER A 38 9.25 -1.81 -7.23
CA SER A 38 10.43 -2.42 -6.59
C SER A 38 10.04 -3.40 -5.49
N ASP A 39 10.90 -4.38 -5.21
CA ASP A 39 10.64 -5.41 -4.20
C ASP A 39 10.40 -4.83 -2.79
N ASP A 40 11.09 -3.74 -2.42
CA ASP A 40 10.88 -3.06 -1.13
C ASP A 40 9.46 -2.47 -1.04
N VAL A 41 9.04 -1.72 -2.06
CA VAL A 41 7.69 -1.13 -2.16
C VAL A 41 6.62 -2.24 -2.15
N ILE A 42 6.88 -3.34 -2.84
CA ILE A 42 5.99 -4.49 -2.86
C ILE A 42 5.91 -5.12 -1.46
N SER A 43 7.03 -5.30 -0.78
CA SER A 43 7.07 -5.90 0.56
C SER A 43 6.25 -5.08 1.56
N ASP A 44 6.51 -3.78 1.64
CA ASP A 44 5.86 -2.87 2.59
C ASP A 44 4.38 -2.70 2.26
N GLY A 45 4.04 -2.49 0.98
CA GLY A 45 2.66 -2.35 0.54
C GLY A 45 1.83 -3.62 0.76
N VAL A 46 2.42 -4.80 0.52
CA VAL A 46 1.76 -6.09 0.76
C VAL A 46 1.50 -6.31 2.25
N LEU A 47 2.46 -5.96 3.11
CA LEU A 47 2.28 -6.06 4.56
C LEU A 47 1.18 -5.10 5.04
N ALA A 48 1.26 -3.82 4.67
CA ALA A 48 0.26 -2.83 5.04
C ALA A 48 -1.17 -3.23 4.61
N VAL A 49 -1.35 -3.66 3.36
CA VAL A 49 -2.68 -4.12 2.89
C VAL A 49 -3.13 -5.38 3.63
N SER A 50 -2.21 -6.29 3.97
CA SER A 50 -2.58 -7.51 4.71
C SER A 50 -3.07 -7.23 6.13
N GLU A 51 -2.50 -6.22 6.80
CA GLU A 51 -3.00 -5.75 8.10
C GLU A 51 -4.38 -5.09 7.97
N LEU A 52 -4.63 -4.31 6.91
CA LEU A 52 -5.96 -3.75 6.65
C LEU A 52 -7.01 -4.82 6.31
N VAL A 53 -6.62 -5.86 5.57
CA VAL A 53 -7.48 -7.02 5.28
C VAL A 53 -7.79 -7.81 6.56
N ALA A 54 -6.79 -8.02 7.43
CA ALA A 54 -6.99 -8.66 8.73
C ALA A 54 -7.97 -7.85 9.58
N ASN A 55 -7.77 -6.54 9.70
CA ASN A 55 -8.67 -5.64 10.43
C ASN A 55 -10.10 -5.69 9.88
N ALA A 56 -10.28 -5.68 8.56
CA ALA A 56 -11.60 -5.79 7.95
C ALA A 56 -12.25 -7.14 8.26
N HIS A 57 -11.51 -8.25 8.13
CA HIS A 57 -12.06 -9.57 8.40
C HIS A 57 -12.40 -9.82 9.87
N GLU A 58 -11.61 -9.27 10.80
CA GLU A 58 -11.81 -9.44 12.24
C GLU A 58 -12.87 -8.49 12.82
N HIS A 59 -13.04 -7.30 12.23
CA HIS A 59 -13.84 -6.24 12.83
C HIS A 59 -14.99 -5.72 11.95
N ALA A 60 -15.05 -6.09 10.67
CA ALA A 60 -16.13 -5.70 9.76
C ALA A 60 -17.09 -6.87 9.44
N CYS A 61 -17.85 -6.77 8.36
CA CYS A 61 -18.77 -7.81 7.88
C CYS A 61 -18.68 -7.86 6.36
N GLY A 62 -18.76 -9.05 5.77
CA GLY A 62 -18.67 -9.21 4.33
C GLY A 62 -19.91 -8.70 3.56
N PRO A 63 -19.85 -8.71 2.22
CA PRO A 63 -18.70 -9.11 1.40
C PRO A 63 -17.56 -8.10 1.46
N TYR A 64 -16.34 -8.58 1.18
CA TYR A 64 -15.13 -7.75 1.26
C TYR A 64 -14.39 -7.71 -0.06
N GLU A 65 -13.74 -6.58 -0.35
CA GLU A 65 -13.02 -6.37 -1.60
C GLU A 65 -11.73 -5.58 -1.39
N VAL A 66 -10.68 -5.97 -2.10
CA VAL A 66 -9.48 -5.15 -2.32
C VAL A 66 -9.54 -4.58 -3.71
N HIS A 67 -9.48 -3.26 -3.82
CA HIS A 67 -9.38 -2.53 -5.07
C HIS A 67 -8.02 -1.84 -5.17
N LEU A 68 -7.51 -1.72 -6.38
CA LEU A 68 -6.31 -0.95 -6.70
C LEU A 68 -6.65 0.13 -7.71
N ARG A 69 -6.46 1.39 -7.34
CA ARG A 69 -6.61 2.53 -8.26
C ARG A 69 -5.26 3.17 -8.57
N SER A 70 -5.14 3.68 -9.78
CA SER A 70 -4.09 4.62 -10.15
C SER A 70 -4.73 6.00 -10.29
N VAL A 71 -4.34 6.95 -9.44
CA VAL A 71 -4.90 8.31 -9.45
C VAL A 71 -3.80 9.33 -9.16
N ALA A 72 -3.78 10.42 -9.92
CA ALA A 72 -2.81 11.51 -9.76
C ALA A 72 -1.34 11.05 -9.66
N GLY A 73 -0.99 9.97 -10.37
CA GLY A 73 0.36 9.42 -10.33
C GLY A 73 0.68 8.62 -9.06
N ARG A 74 -0.32 8.08 -8.36
CA ARG A 74 -0.15 7.18 -7.19
C ARG A 74 -0.92 5.89 -7.37
N TYR A 75 -0.39 4.80 -6.83
CA TYR A 75 -1.12 3.56 -6.63
C TYR A 75 -1.72 3.53 -5.23
N ILE A 76 -3.05 3.42 -5.15
CA ILE A 76 -3.80 3.40 -3.90
C ILE A 76 -4.57 2.10 -3.81
N CYS A 77 -4.39 1.36 -2.73
CA CYS A 77 -5.22 0.21 -2.41
C CYS A 77 -6.38 0.63 -1.50
N GLU A 78 -7.56 0.07 -1.75
CA GLU A 78 -8.76 0.29 -0.95
C GLU A 78 -9.33 -1.06 -0.50
N ILE A 79 -9.67 -1.15 0.77
CA ILE A 79 -10.31 -2.30 1.39
C ILE A 79 -11.74 -1.90 1.70
N HIS A 80 -12.67 -2.48 0.96
CA HIS A 80 -14.10 -2.28 1.12
C HIS A 80 -14.69 -3.42 1.94
N ASP A 81 -15.56 -3.08 2.89
CA ASP A 81 -16.34 -4.03 3.66
C ASP A 81 -17.84 -3.72 3.54
N GLY A 82 -18.68 -4.69 3.88
CA GLY A 82 -20.13 -4.61 3.75
C GLY A 82 -20.83 -3.85 4.88
N LYS A 83 -20.12 -3.23 5.85
CA LYS A 83 -20.79 -2.52 6.95
C LYS A 83 -21.37 -1.18 6.47
N PRO A 84 -22.71 -0.98 6.50
CA PRO A 84 -23.33 0.25 6.00
C PRO A 84 -23.28 1.45 6.95
N LEU A 85 -22.65 1.34 8.12
CA LEU A 85 -22.72 2.39 9.14
C LEU A 85 -21.35 2.62 9.76
N LEU A 86 -20.78 3.79 9.46
CA LEU A 86 -19.86 4.41 10.38
C LEU A 86 -20.61 4.65 11.71
N PRO A 87 -20.00 4.37 12.88
CA PRO A 87 -20.45 4.99 14.12
C PRO A 87 -20.55 6.51 13.87
N THR A 88 -21.64 7.14 14.30
CA THR A 88 -21.99 8.53 13.97
C THR A 88 -20.82 9.51 14.17
N GLY A 89 -19.94 9.27 15.15
CA GLY A 89 -18.74 10.08 15.39
C GLY A 89 -17.70 10.04 14.26
N LEU A 90 -17.45 8.86 13.66
CA LEU A 90 -16.53 8.73 12.52
C LEU A 90 -17.17 9.24 11.22
N TYR A 91 -18.50 9.11 11.09
CA TYR A 91 -19.23 9.72 9.99
C TYR A 91 -19.08 11.24 10.00
N LEU A 92 -19.29 11.87 11.16
CA LEU A 92 -19.17 13.31 11.32
C LEU A 92 -17.74 13.81 11.09
N ALA A 93 -16.71 13.06 11.50
CA ALA A 93 -15.31 13.40 11.21
C ALA A 93 -15.00 13.33 9.70
N ALA A 94 -15.41 12.24 9.03
CA ALA A 94 -15.16 12.03 7.60
C ALA A 94 -15.91 13.02 6.69
N VAL A 95 -17.11 13.47 7.08
CA VAL A 95 -17.89 14.46 6.31
C VAL A 95 -17.50 15.91 6.64
N ALA A 96 -17.05 16.20 7.87
CA ALA A 96 -16.66 17.55 8.28
C ALA A 96 -15.35 17.99 7.62
N SER A 97 -14.47 17.03 7.32
CA SER A 97 -13.34 17.29 6.45
C SER A 97 -12.77 15.99 5.88
N PRO A 98 -12.78 15.80 4.56
CA PRO A 98 -12.09 14.68 3.93
C PRO A 98 -10.55 14.78 4.07
N GLU A 99 -10.03 15.93 4.53
CA GLU A 99 -8.60 16.20 4.77
C GLU A 99 -8.24 16.38 6.26
N ALA A 100 -9.21 16.71 7.13
CA ALA A 100 -8.94 16.85 8.56
C ALA A 100 -8.93 15.48 9.25
N THR A 101 -7.68 15.07 9.45
CA THR A 101 -7.18 14.38 10.63
C THR A 101 -7.43 12.88 10.73
N ALA A 102 -6.68 12.18 9.88
CA ALA A 102 -5.95 10.96 10.24
C ALA A 102 -5.03 11.11 11.49
N SER A 103 -5.27 12.06 12.40
CA SER A 103 -4.40 12.36 13.54
C SER A 103 -5.14 12.21 14.88
N GLU A 104 -6.29 12.86 15.09
CA GLU A 104 -7.01 12.75 16.37
C GLU A 104 -7.88 11.49 16.46
N ALA A 105 -8.63 11.17 15.40
CA ALA A 105 -9.40 9.92 15.32
C ALA A 105 -8.49 8.68 15.23
N VAL A 106 -7.35 8.82 14.55
CA VAL A 106 -6.34 7.78 14.42
C VAL A 106 -5.62 7.54 15.76
N SER A 107 -5.29 8.58 16.52
CA SER A 107 -4.66 8.41 17.85
C SER A 107 -5.55 7.59 18.81
N GLY A 108 -6.86 7.83 18.81
CA GLY A 108 -7.82 7.01 19.57
C GLY A 108 -7.87 5.55 19.11
N LEU A 109 -7.94 5.31 17.79
CA LEU A 109 -7.96 3.96 17.20
C LEU A 109 -6.64 3.20 17.39
N LEU A 110 -5.50 3.90 17.38
CA LEU A 110 -4.17 3.33 17.61
C LEU A 110 -3.94 2.92 19.07
N THR A 111 -4.73 3.46 20.01
CA THR A 111 -4.60 3.20 21.45
C THR A 111 -5.32 1.92 21.87
N GLU A 112 -6.37 1.52 21.14
CA GLU A 112 -7.16 0.32 21.44
C GLU A 112 -6.63 -0.89 20.65
N ARG A 113 -5.53 -1.49 21.13
CA ARG A 113 -4.98 -2.77 20.60
C ARG A 113 -4.57 -2.75 19.10
N GLY A 114 -4.35 -1.56 18.52
CA GLY A 114 -4.15 -1.34 17.08
C GLY A 114 -2.74 -1.55 16.55
N TRP A 115 -2.06 -2.66 16.86
CA TRP A 115 -0.72 -2.94 16.31
C TRP A 115 -0.70 -2.98 14.78
N GLY A 116 -1.75 -3.53 14.15
CA GLY A 116 -1.86 -3.56 12.70
C GLY A 116 -1.93 -2.15 12.09
N LEU A 117 -2.64 -1.22 12.71
CA LEU A 117 -2.71 0.17 12.24
C LEU A 117 -1.41 0.94 12.49
N HIS A 118 -0.68 0.65 13.57
CA HIS A 118 0.68 1.17 13.77
C HIS A 118 1.64 0.72 12.67
N ILE A 119 1.60 -0.58 12.32
CA ILE A 119 2.40 -1.13 11.21
C ILE A 119 2.04 -0.43 9.89
N VAL A 120 0.75 -0.28 9.60
CA VAL A 120 0.29 0.45 8.40
C VAL A 120 0.80 1.89 8.42
N ASN A 121 0.73 2.58 9.56
CA ASN A 121 1.21 3.96 9.67
C ASN A 121 2.71 4.09 9.36
N GLU A 122 3.53 3.22 9.97
CA GLU A 122 4.99 3.24 9.78
C GLU A 122 5.39 2.91 8.34
N LEU A 123 4.82 1.85 7.75
CA LEU A 123 5.15 1.42 6.40
C LEU A 123 4.72 2.41 5.32
N THR A 124 3.69 3.20 5.61
CA THR A 124 3.07 4.11 4.63
C THR A 124 3.40 5.58 4.91
N GLN A 125 4.22 5.84 5.93
CA GLN A 125 4.57 7.20 6.37
C GLN A 125 3.33 8.08 6.60
N GLY A 126 2.28 7.47 7.18
CA GLY A 126 0.99 8.14 7.43
C GLY A 126 0.10 8.32 6.19
N GLN A 127 0.45 7.76 5.03
CA GLN A 127 -0.36 7.86 3.81
C GLN A 127 -1.46 6.77 3.74
N TRP A 128 -2.33 6.76 4.75
CA TRP A 128 -3.47 5.86 4.85
C TRP A 128 -4.63 6.54 5.57
N GLY A 129 -5.81 5.94 5.50
CA GLY A 129 -6.98 6.44 6.23
C GLY A 129 -8.25 5.68 5.92
N PHE A 130 -9.38 6.33 6.18
CA PHE A 130 -10.71 5.83 5.84
C PHE A 130 -11.43 6.87 4.98
N GLN A 131 -12.23 6.41 4.02
CA GLN A 131 -13.12 7.26 3.24
C GLN A 131 -14.53 6.67 3.23
N VAL A 132 -15.55 7.51 3.17
CA VAL A 132 -16.92 7.08 2.92
C VAL A 132 -17.06 6.81 1.42
N THR A 133 -17.63 5.68 1.06
CA THR A 133 -17.96 5.34 -0.32
C THR A 133 -19.30 5.97 -0.71
N ASP A 134 -19.57 6.09 -2.01
CA ASP A 134 -20.84 6.62 -2.52
C ASP A 134 -22.08 5.81 -2.05
N TRP A 135 -21.86 4.61 -1.53
CA TRP A 135 -22.89 3.69 -1.03
C TRP A 135 -23.09 3.77 0.49
N GLY A 136 -22.43 4.72 1.17
CA GLY A 136 -22.53 4.90 2.63
C GLY A 136 -21.72 3.89 3.46
N THR A 137 -20.94 3.02 2.82
CA THR A 137 -19.97 2.16 3.51
C THR A 137 -18.65 2.90 3.73
N LYS A 138 -17.76 2.37 4.57
CA LYS A 138 -16.38 2.86 4.69
C LYS A 138 -15.44 2.00 3.86
N ALA A 139 -14.40 2.62 3.31
CA ALA A 139 -13.25 1.91 2.77
C ALA A 139 -11.99 2.39 3.48
N ALA A 140 -11.18 1.45 3.98
CA ALA A 140 -9.82 1.76 4.40
C ALA A 140 -8.96 1.92 3.15
N TRP A 141 -8.09 2.92 3.11
CA TRP A 141 -7.22 3.15 1.96
C TRP A 141 -5.77 3.36 2.38
N VAL A 142 -4.86 3.01 1.48
CA VAL A 142 -3.42 3.16 1.66
C VAL A 142 -2.74 3.50 0.34
N VAL A 143 -1.83 4.47 0.35
CA VAL A 143 -0.94 4.76 -0.78
C VAL A 143 0.22 3.77 -0.75
N LEU A 144 0.38 3.01 -1.82
CA LEU A 144 1.45 2.01 -1.95
C LEU A 144 2.72 2.59 -2.55
N ALA A 145 2.56 3.44 -3.56
CA ALA A 145 3.68 4.06 -4.26
C ALA A 145 3.24 5.27 -5.07
N GLU A 146 4.18 6.18 -5.30
CA GLU A 146 4.12 7.07 -6.45
C GLU A 146 4.33 6.23 -7.73
N ALA A 147 3.47 6.37 -8.74
CA ALA A 147 3.55 5.70 -10.02
C ALA A 147 4.85 6.03 -10.79
N SER A 148 5.54 7.12 -10.43
CA SER A 148 6.89 7.40 -10.91
C SER A 148 7.93 6.39 -10.42
N ALA A 149 7.71 5.76 -9.26
CA ALA A 149 8.56 4.71 -8.70
C ALA A 149 8.47 3.39 -9.48
N ALA A 150 7.37 3.14 -10.20
CA ALA A 150 7.23 2.02 -11.13
C ALA A 150 8.17 2.12 -12.35
N ARG A 151 8.76 3.30 -12.57
CA ARG A 151 9.58 3.61 -13.75
C ARG A 151 11.05 3.73 -13.39
N LYS A 152 11.63 2.71 -12.75
CA LYS A 152 13.10 2.58 -12.69
C LYS A 152 13.54 1.28 -13.35
N PRO A 153 13.91 1.30 -14.65
CA PRO A 153 14.63 0.17 -15.22
C PRO A 153 16.00 0.06 -14.55
N GLU A 154 16.39 -1.18 -14.32
CA GLU A 154 17.68 -1.66 -13.84
C GLU A 154 18.84 -1.11 -14.70
N ALA A 155 19.27 0.12 -14.42
CA ALA A 155 20.41 0.75 -15.09
C ALA A 155 21.30 1.47 -14.07
N ALA A 156 21.74 0.73 -13.05
CA ALA A 156 22.84 1.15 -12.18
C ALA A 156 23.57 -0.05 -11.55
N ARG A 157 23.77 -1.14 -12.32
CA ARG A 157 24.88 -2.06 -12.07
C ARG A 157 26.03 -1.68 -13.00
N ARG A 158 26.64 -0.50 -12.77
CA ARG A 158 27.99 -0.25 -13.28
C ARG A 158 28.92 -1.00 -12.33
N ASP A 159 29.23 -2.21 -12.75
CA ASP A 159 30.20 -3.09 -12.11
C ASP A 159 31.54 -2.34 -12.02
N GLY A 160 31.98 -2.05 -10.79
CA GLY A 160 33.21 -1.36 -10.46
C GLY A 160 34.44 -2.24 -10.66
N ARG A 161 34.55 -2.91 -11.82
CA ARG A 161 35.65 -3.82 -12.16
C ARG A 161 36.35 -3.38 -13.44
N ALA A 162 36.90 -2.18 -13.45
CA ALA A 162 37.81 -1.73 -14.51
C ALA A 162 38.97 -0.83 -14.04
N GLU A 163 39.06 -0.46 -12.76
CA GLU A 163 40.09 0.47 -12.27
C GLU A 163 41.33 -0.23 -11.67
N GLU A 164 41.33 -1.56 -11.56
CA GLU A 164 42.49 -2.31 -10.99
C GLU A 164 43.45 -2.84 -12.06
N ALA A 165 43.04 -2.87 -13.33
CA ALA A 165 43.90 -3.31 -14.44
C ALA A 165 44.88 -2.23 -14.95
N ARG A 166 44.68 -0.94 -14.62
CA ARG A 166 45.56 0.15 -15.10
C ARG A 166 46.72 0.51 -14.16
N ARG A 167 46.73 0.01 -12.92
CA ARG A 167 47.85 0.25 -11.97
C ARG A 167 48.98 -0.77 -12.10
N SER A 168 48.71 -1.94 -12.66
CA SER A 168 49.71 -3.00 -12.83
C SER A 168 50.66 -2.76 -14.00
N ASP A 169 50.22 -2.06 -15.06
CA ASP A 169 51.04 -1.83 -16.27
C ASP A 169 52.04 -0.65 -16.14
N VAL A 170 51.87 0.22 -15.14
CA VAL A 170 52.76 1.38 -14.94
C VAL A 170 53.98 1.03 -14.09
N LEU A 171 53.89 0.02 -13.21
CA LEU A 171 54.94 -0.27 -12.23
C LEU A 171 56.03 -1.25 -12.72
N THR A 172 55.78 -2.08 -13.74
CA THR A 172 56.77 -3.07 -14.20
C THR A 172 57.69 -2.56 -15.33
N LYS A 173 57.45 -1.37 -15.88
CA LYS A 173 58.35 -0.72 -16.85
C LYS A 173 59.47 0.12 -16.21
N GLN A 174 59.56 0.17 -14.89
CA GLN A 174 60.60 0.94 -14.16
C GLN A 174 61.66 0.08 -13.46
N SER A 175 61.84 -1.18 -13.86
CA SER A 175 62.95 -2.01 -13.40
C SER A 175 63.66 -2.63 -14.60
N SER A 176 64.46 -1.80 -15.28
CA SER A 176 65.60 -2.17 -16.11
C SER A 176 66.80 -1.35 -15.66
#